data_AF-A0A522M026-F1
#
_entry.id   AF-A0A522M026-F1
#
_cell.length_a   1.000
_cell.length_b   1.000
_cell.length_c   1.000
_cell.angle_alpha   90.00
_cell.angle_beta   90.00
_cell.angle_gamma   90.00
#
_symmetry.space_group_name_H-M   'P 1'
#
loop_
_entity.id
_entity.type
_entity.pdbx_description
1 polymer ?
#
loop_
_entity_poly.entity_id
_entity_poly.type
_entity_poly.pdbx_seq_one_letter_code
_entity_poly.pdbx_strand_id
1 'polypeptide(L)'
;MKRAVLFGVVGVMFLIAAQQAWAVYVVILRNGSRIVAKEKYQVKGPNALFVSKIGTYTSIPLSQIDVAATDKVNSQGLGDAQLLAWVDAKTVVPTPTPTPPVGALGHLQEGVAAKIGDAARPTPTPGITFRDAHYRDPQVDEAFQQGLESYHLYLYRTSQGTQPAYLFIEISVNGQPETLKALMAVAETYELLAKKAPGRLPERVELQMLNESGKEAGVFRISAADAAELATGKVTPENFYVQHVIF
;
A
#
# COMPACT_ATOMS: atom_id res chain seq x y z
N MET A 1 -54.20 19.09 -41.85
CA MET A 1 -53.71 18.45 -43.10
C MET A 1 -52.18 18.52 -43.14
N LYS A 2 -51.53 17.34 -43.09
CA LYS A 2 -50.26 16.90 -43.71
C LYS A 2 -49.03 17.87 -43.87
N ARG A 3 -47.97 17.53 -43.10
CA ARG A 3 -46.55 17.21 -43.47
C ARG A 3 -45.52 18.32 -43.83
N ALA A 4 -44.43 18.36 -43.02
CA ALA A 4 -42.98 18.17 -43.37
C ALA A 4 -42.12 18.81 -42.24
N VAL A 5 -41.50 18.11 -41.27
CA VAL A 5 -40.20 17.36 -41.29
C VAL A 5 -39.07 18.09 -42.04
N LEU A 6 -38.05 18.62 -41.35
CA LEU A 6 -36.66 18.08 -41.26
C LEU A 6 -35.63 19.14 -40.73
N PHE A 7 -34.69 18.65 -39.92
CA PHE A 7 -33.36 19.19 -39.54
C PHE A 7 -33.19 20.28 -38.47
N GLY A 8 -32.34 19.96 -37.48
CA GLY A 8 -31.81 20.92 -36.52
C GLY A 8 -31.23 20.35 -35.21
N VAL A 9 -30.88 19.07 -35.14
CA VAL A 9 -30.09 18.51 -34.02
C VAL A 9 -28.64 18.97 -34.20
N VAL A 10 -28.13 19.90 -33.39
CA VAL A 10 -26.72 20.02 -32.92
C VAL A 10 -26.70 21.11 -31.84
N GLY A 11 -26.27 20.78 -30.62
CA GLY A 11 -26.04 21.82 -29.61
C GLY A 11 -26.04 21.38 -28.14
N VAL A 12 -26.13 20.08 -27.82
CA VAL A 12 -25.76 19.60 -26.48
C VAL A 12 -24.27 19.28 -26.53
N MET A 13 -23.46 20.33 -26.31
CA MET A 13 -22.02 20.18 -26.14
C MET A 13 -21.79 19.47 -24.81
N PHE A 14 -21.63 18.16 -24.91
CA PHE A 14 -21.18 17.27 -23.84
C PHE A 14 -19.84 17.78 -23.31
N LEU A 15 -19.87 18.51 -22.20
CA LEU A 15 -18.73 18.69 -21.32
C LEU A 15 -18.55 17.38 -20.55
N ILE A 16 -18.04 16.36 -21.24
CA ILE A 16 -17.32 15.27 -20.56
C ILE A 16 -16.03 15.93 -20.11
N ALA A 17 -16.04 16.49 -18.90
CA ALA A 17 -14.80 16.68 -18.16
C ALA A 17 -14.16 15.29 -18.09
N ALA A 18 -13.12 15.08 -18.89
CA ALA A 18 -12.24 13.95 -18.75
C ALA A 18 -11.74 13.99 -17.32
N GLN A 19 -12.37 13.21 -16.44
CA GLN A 19 -11.70 12.70 -15.26
C GLN A 19 -10.51 11.96 -15.83
N GLN A 20 -9.34 12.60 -15.83
CA GLN A 20 -8.10 11.88 -15.93
C GLN A 20 -8.09 11.00 -14.67
N ALA A 21 -8.65 9.80 -14.80
CA ALA A 21 -8.25 8.71 -13.95
C ALA A 21 -6.74 8.71 -14.06
N TRP A 22 -6.06 9.05 -12.96
CA TRP A 22 -4.63 8.92 -12.89
C TRP A 22 -4.41 7.43 -13.09
N ALA A 23 -4.12 7.01 -14.32
CA ALA A 23 -3.93 5.63 -14.68
C ALA A 23 -2.59 5.23 -14.06
N VAL A 24 -2.66 4.78 -12.82
CA VAL A 24 -1.52 4.38 -12.02
C VAL A 24 -1.10 2.99 -12.48
N TYR A 25 -0.05 2.89 -13.29
CA TYR A 25 0.42 1.59 -13.78
C TYR A 25 1.20 0.87 -12.68
N VAL A 26 0.75 -0.29 -12.22
CA VAL A 26 1.41 -1.02 -11.11
C VAL A 26 2.29 -2.13 -11.66
N VAL A 27 3.60 -2.06 -11.38
CA VAL A 27 4.58 -3.10 -11.69
C VAL A 27 4.73 -4.01 -10.48
N ILE A 28 4.44 -5.30 -10.63
CA ILE A 28 4.64 -6.32 -9.60
C ILE A 28 6.01 -6.98 -9.81
N LEU A 29 6.84 -6.98 -8.77
CA LEU A 29 8.11 -7.70 -8.77
C LEU A 29 7.92 -9.14 -8.27
N ARG A 30 8.80 -10.05 -8.68
CA ARG A 30 8.77 -11.47 -8.28
C ARG A 30 8.92 -11.70 -6.78
N ASN A 31 9.51 -10.75 -6.07
CA ASN A 31 9.61 -10.76 -4.61
C ASN A 31 8.33 -10.27 -3.92
N GLY A 32 7.25 -10.01 -4.67
CA GLY A 32 5.98 -9.50 -4.16
C GLY A 32 5.94 -7.98 -3.95
N SER A 33 7.06 -7.27 -4.12
CA SER A 33 7.10 -5.81 -4.00
C SER A 33 6.38 -5.14 -5.18
N ARG A 34 5.80 -3.97 -4.94
CA ARG A 34 4.97 -3.26 -5.91
C ARG A 34 5.56 -1.89 -6.20
N ILE A 35 5.64 -1.54 -7.47
CA ILE A 35 6.14 -0.24 -7.91
C ILE A 35 5.11 0.42 -8.78
N VAL A 36 4.75 1.64 -8.40
CA VAL A 36 3.83 2.44 -9.17
C VAL A 36 4.58 3.28 -10.21
N ALA A 37 4.15 3.15 -11.45
CA ALA A 37 4.61 3.91 -12.60
C ALA A 37 3.51 4.83 -13.15
N LYS A 38 3.92 5.92 -13.78
CA LYS A 38 3.01 6.84 -14.50
C LYS A 38 2.50 6.23 -15.80
N GLU A 39 3.23 5.28 -16.36
CA GLU A 39 2.95 4.66 -17.64
C GLU A 39 3.48 3.22 -17.68
N LYS A 40 3.01 2.44 -18.66
CA LYS A 40 3.50 1.09 -18.90
C LYS A 40 5.00 1.11 -19.19
N TYR A 41 5.74 0.21 -18.55
CA TYR A 41 7.17 0.11 -18.78
C TYR A 41 7.50 -0.25 -20.23
N GLN A 42 8.61 0.29 -20.72
CA GLN A 42 9.18 -0.05 -22.02
C GLN A 42 10.32 -1.05 -21.83
N VAL A 43 10.27 -2.16 -22.53
CA VAL A 43 11.36 -3.14 -22.52
C VAL A 43 12.46 -2.67 -23.47
N LYS A 44 13.65 -2.38 -22.93
CA LYS A 44 14.86 -2.09 -23.71
C LYS A 44 15.95 -3.07 -23.31
N GLY A 45 16.22 -4.03 -24.19
CA GLY A 45 17.16 -5.12 -23.92
C GLY A 45 16.67 -6.00 -22.76
N PRO A 46 17.50 -6.30 -21.74
CA PRO A 46 17.10 -7.12 -20.60
C PRO A 46 16.30 -6.36 -19.53
N ASN A 47 16.09 -5.05 -19.69
CA ASN A 47 15.52 -4.19 -18.66
C ASN A 47 14.17 -3.60 -19.08
N ALA A 48 13.31 -3.40 -18.10
CA ALA A 48 12.11 -2.60 -18.18
C ALA A 48 12.39 -1.20 -17.61
N LEU A 49 12.08 -0.17 -18.41
CA LEU A 49 12.25 1.23 -18.04
C LEU A 49 10.89 1.89 -17.90
N PHE A 50 10.69 2.66 -16.84
CA PHE A 50 9.47 3.42 -16.60
C PHE A 50 9.72 4.63 -15.71
N VAL A 51 8.80 5.58 -15.75
CA VAL A 51 8.77 6.72 -14.82
C VAL A 51 7.90 6.34 -13.63
N SER A 52 8.46 6.37 -12.42
CA SER A 52 7.70 6.09 -11.19
C SER A 52 6.66 7.19 -10.91
N LYS A 53 5.68 6.93 -10.01
CA LYS A 53 4.68 7.94 -9.56
C LYS A 53 5.33 9.27 -9.20
N ILE A 54 6.47 9.20 -8.51
CA ILE A 54 7.26 10.33 -8.02
C ILE A 54 8.14 11.00 -9.10
N GLY A 55 8.07 10.55 -10.36
CA GLY A 55 8.75 11.18 -11.50
C GLY A 55 10.17 10.70 -11.75
N THR A 56 10.66 9.71 -11.00
CA THR A 56 12.02 9.17 -11.16
C THR A 56 12.05 8.14 -12.29
N TYR A 57 13.00 8.28 -13.21
CA TYR A 57 13.29 7.24 -14.20
C TYR A 57 13.88 6.01 -13.49
N THR A 58 13.19 4.88 -13.62
CA THR A 58 13.55 3.61 -12.99
C THR A 58 13.84 2.57 -14.07
N SER A 59 14.89 1.78 -13.88
CA SER A 59 15.29 0.67 -14.75
C SER A 59 15.44 -0.60 -13.92
N ILE A 60 14.62 -1.61 -14.19
CA ILE A 60 14.63 -2.89 -13.47
C ILE A 60 14.78 -4.03 -14.46
N PRO A 61 15.57 -5.08 -14.17
CA PRO A 61 15.64 -6.26 -15.03
C PRO A 61 14.26 -6.87 -15.25
N LEU A 62 13.91 -7.17 -16.50
CA LEU A 62 12.61 -7.79 -16.83
C LEU A 62 12.43 -9.14 -16.12
N SER A 63 13.53 -9.84 -15.85
CA SER A 63 13.53 -11.09 -15.09
C SER A 63 13.02 -10.92 -13.65
N GLN A 64 13.09 -9.72 -13.06
CA GLN A 64 12.59 -9.43 -11.72
C GLN A 64 11.12 -9.03 -11.70
N ILE A 65 10.52 -8.74 -12.86
CA ILE A 65 9.11 -8.37 -12.97
C ILE A 65 8.29 -9.64 -13.13
N ASP A 66 7.24 -9.76 -12.32
CA ASP A 66 6.18 -10.72 -12.57
C ASP A 66 5.20 -10.10 -13.58
N VAL A 67 5.43 -10.40 -14.86
CA VAL A 67 4.65 -9.86 -15.97
C VAL A 67 3.20 -10.32 -15.88
N ALA A 68 2.95 -11.57 -15.48
CA ALA A 68 1.60 -12.11 -15.37
C ALA A 68 0.81 -11.43 -14.25
N ALA A 69 1.42 -11.24 -13.08
CA ALA A 69 0.79 -10.51 -11.98
C ALA A 69 0.61 -9.02 -12.32
N THR A 70 1.59 -8.40 -12.98
CA THR A 70 1.52 -7.02 -13.47
C THR A 70 0.36 -6.84 -14.44
N ASP A 71 0.26 -7.67 -15.48
CA ASP A 71 -0.82 -7.56 -16.47
C ASP A 71 -2.18 -7.85 -15.83
N LYS A 72 -2.27 -8.82 -14.91
CA LYS A 72 -3.51 -9.10 -14.15
C LYS A 72 -4.00 -7.85 -13.41
N VAL A 73 -3.14 -7.22 -12.60
CA VAL A 73 -3.49 -6.03 -11.80
C VAL A 73 -3.91 -4.86 -12.70
N ASN A 74 -3.22 -4.64 -13.83
CA ASN A 74 -3.55 -3.52 -14.72
C ASN A 74 -4.73 -3.82 -15.68
N SER A 75 -5.05 -5.09 -15.95
CA SER A 75 -6.16 -5.51 -16.84
C SER A 75 -7.54 -5.35 -16.22
N GLN A 76 -7.62 -5.28 -14.88
CA GLN A 76 -8.89 -5.17 -14.16
C GLN A 76 -9.53 -3.78 -14.27
N GLY A 77 -8.90 -2.83 -14.97
CA GLY A 77 -9.45 -1.48 -15.18
C GLY A 77 -9.55 -0.73 -13.85
N LEU A 78 -8.46 -0.05 -13.48
CA LEU A 78 -8.27 0.70 -12.22
C LEU A 78 -9.27 1.87 -12.04
N GLY A 79 -10.56 1.56 -11.97
CA GLY A 79 -11.65 2.53 -12.00
C GLY A 79 -13.02 2.03 -11.54
N ASP A 80 -13.24 0.74 -11.27
CA ASP A 80 -14.50 0.32 -10.63
C ASP A 80 -14.30 -0.87 -9.68
N ALA A 81 -14.79 -0.69 -8.46
CA ALA A 81 -14.76 -1.66 -7.37
C ALA A 81 -15.85 -2.73 -7.55
N GLN A 82 -15.46 -4.01 -7.51
CA GLN A 82 -16.13 -5.20 -6.94
C GLN A 82 -15.31 -6.41 -7.38
N LEU A 83 -14.94 -7.39 -6.55
CA LEU A 83 -15.64 -8.03 -5.45
C LEU A 83 -14.57 -8.75 -4.62
N LEU A 84 -14.66 -8.71 -3.28
CA LEU A 84 -14.04 -9.68 -2.37
C LEU A 84 -14.65 -11.08 -2.66
N ALA A 85 -14.24 -11.69 -3.78
CA ALA A 85 -14.45 -13.10 -4.04
C ALA A 85 -13.23 -13.82 -3.48
N TRP A 86 -13.41 -14.44 -2.31
CA TRP A 86 -12.44 -15.36 -1.74
C TRP A 86 -12.27 -16.51 -2.73
N VAL A 87 -11.16 -16.52 -3.47
CA VAL A 87 -10.82 -17.62 -4.36
C VAL A 87 -9.88 -18.54 -3.57
N ASP A 88 -10.26 -19.82 -3.46
CA ASP A 88 -9.44 -20.83 -2.80
C ASP A 88 -8.01 -20.83 -3.37
N ALA A 89 -7.05 -20.61 -2.48
CA ALA A 89 -5.64 -20.49 -2.82
C ALA A 89 -5.14 -21.80 -3.44
N LYS A 90 -4.71 -21.73 -4.70
CA LYS A 90 -3.90 -22.78 -5.32
C LYS A 90 -2.55 -22.81 -4.61
N THR A 91 -2.20 -23.96 -4.05
CA THR A 91 -0.95 -24.22 -3.34
C THR A 91 0.25 -23.89 -4.23
N VAL A 92 1.04 -22.89 -3.85
CA VAL A 92 2.35 -22.62 -4.48
C VAL A 92 3.42 -23.31 -3.64
N VAL A 93 4.16 -24.21 -4.28
CA VAL A 93 5.26 -24.98 -3.69
C VAL A 93 6.47 -24.04 -3.50
N PRO A 94 7.14 -24.02 -2.33
CA PRO A 94 8.27 -23.13 -2.10
C PRO A 94 9.47 -23.55 -2.96
N THR A 95 10.05 -22.58 -3.67
CA THR A 95 11.34 -22.73 -4.37
C THR A 95 12.45 -22.20 -3.44
N PRO A 96 13.58 -22.91 -3.27
CA PRO A 96 14.57 -22.59 -2.24
C PRO A 96 15.32 -21.28 -2.50
N THR A 97 15.40 -20.44 -1.47
CA THR A 97 16.16 -19.18 -1.44
C THR A 97 17.64 -19.45 -1.13
N PRO A 98 18.61 -18.91 -1.89
CA PRO A 98 20.04 -19.03 -1.58
C PRO A 98 20.46 -18.14 -0.40
N THR A 99 21.21 -18.73 0.53
CA THR A 99 21.81 -18.11 1.72
C THR A 99 22.93 -17.10 1.37
N PRO A 100 22.90 -15.85 1.84
CA PRO A 100 24.05 -14.94 1.73
C PRO A 100 25.14 -15.25 2.79
N PRO A 101 26.44 -15.11 2.47
CA PRO A 101 27.53 -15.43 3.38
C PRO A 101 27.67 -14.40 4.52
N VAL A 102 27.93 -14.91 5.73
CA VAL A 102 28.18 -14.14 6.95
C VAL A 102 29.59 -13.55 6.89
N GLY A 103 29.70 -12.23 6.76
CA GLY A 103 31.01 -11.55 6.74
C GLY A 103 30.96 -10.05 6.55
N ALA A 104 30.34 -9.30 7.48
CA ALA A 104 30.56 -7.86 7.63
C ALA A 104 30.03 -7.36 9.00
N LEU A 105 30.61 -7.86 10.09
CA LEU A 105 30.60 -7.19 11.39
C LEU A 105 31.96 -6.52 11.56
N GLY A 106 31.99 -5.19 11.61
CA GLY A 106 33.23 -4.45 11.78
C GLY A 106 33.04 -2.95 11.93
N HIS A 107 32.91 -2.53 13.19
CA HIS A 107 33.29 -1.22 13.75
C HIS A 107 32.50 0.02 13.32
N LEU A 108 31.98 0.77 14.29
CA LEU A 108 32.22 2.22 14.46
C LEU A 108 31.77 2.66 15.88
N GLN A 109 32.65 3.40 16.55
CA GLN A 109 32.67 3.78 17.97
C GLN A 109 31.75 4.96 18.33
N GLU A 110 31.47 5.04 19.64
CA GLU A 110 30.83 6.13 20.39
C GLU A 110 31.54 7.49 20.26
N GLY A 111 30.75 8.58 20.34
CA GLY A 111 31.20 9.94 20.58
C GLY A 111 30.04 10.85 21.02
N VAL A 112 30.16 11.47 22.19
CA VAL A 112 29.15 12.27 22.91
C VAL A 112 29.47 13.78 22.85
N ALA A 113 28.42 14.63 22.96
CA ALA A 113 28.34 16.06 23.32
C ALA A 113 28.15 17.07 22.14
N ALA A 114 27.29 18.10 22.14
CA ALA A 114 26.41 18.71 23.16
C ALA A 114 25.22 19.51 22.53
N LYS A 115 24.21 19.76 23.39
CA LYS A 115 22.99 20.61 23.41
C LYS A 115 23.13 22.06 22.83
N ILE A 116 22.12 22.84 22.37
CA ILE A 116 20.64 22.96 22.52
C ILE A 116 20.06 23.75 21.31
N GLY A 117 18.82 23.44 20.93
CA GLY A 117 17.92 24.28 20.12
C GLY A 117 16.59 23.54 19.86
N ASP A 118 15.56 23.87 20.63
CA ASP A 118 14.30 23.14 20.78
C ASP A 118 13.50 22.91 19.48
N ALA A 119 13.41 21.64 19.09
CA ALA A 119 12.19 21.01 18.63
C ALA A 119 12.27 19.55 19.11
N ALA A 120 11.21 19.03 19.73
CA ALA A 120 11.17 17.66 20.23
C ALA A 120 11.62 16.69 19.13
N ARG A 121 12.80 16.10 19.30
CA ARG A 121 13.31 15.08 18.39
C ARG A 121 12.53 13.80 18.70
N PRO A 122 11.74 13.24 17.77
CA PRO A 122 11.13 11.95 17.99
C PRO A 122 12.23 10.94 18.33
N THR A 123 12.04 10.24 19.45
CA THR A 123 12.97 9.20 19.91
C THR A 123 12.77 8.00 19.00
N PRO A 124 13.79 7.42 18.33
CA PRO A 124 13.57 6.28 17.44
C PRO A 124 12.80 5.17 18.16
N THR A 125 11.55 4.90 17.75
CA THR A 125 10.76 3.85 18.41
C THR A 125 11.38 2.46 18.16
N PRO A 126 11.57 1.63 19.21
CA PRO A 126 12.12 0.29 19.06
C PRO A 126 11.17 -0.67 18.32
N GLY A 127 11.58 -1.16 17.15
CA GLY A 127 11.31 -2.54 16.70
C GLY A 127 10.14 -2.79 15.74
N ILE A 128 9.28 -1.80 15.45
CA ILE A 128 8.26 -1.91 14.40
C ILE A 128 8.91 -1.58 13.05
N THR A 129 9.37 -2.61 12.36
CA THR A 129 9.96 -2.52 11.03
C THR A 129 9.54 -3.73 10.21
N PHE A 130 9.68 -3.62 8.90
CA PHE A 130 9.49 -4.75 8.01
C PHE A 130 10.35 -5.95 8.42
N ARG A 131 9.75 -7.15 8.31
CA ARG A 131 10.39 -8.44 8.55
C ARG A 131 10.18 -9.33 7.33
N ASP A 132 11.15 -10.19 7.02
CA ASP A 132 11.04 -11.12 5.88
C ASP A 132 10.08 -12.31 6.15
N ALA A 133 9.51 -12.41 7.35
CA ALA A 133 8.54 -13.44 7.70
C ALA A 133 7.13 -13.04 7.24
N HIS A 134 6.43 -13.93 6.55
CA HIS A 134 5.04 -13.73 6.17
C HIS A 134 4.10 -13.81 7.38
N TYR A 135 2.97 -13.11 7.31
CA TYR A 135 1.92 -13.25 8.31
C TYR A 135 1.31 -14.65 8.26
N ARG A 136 0.96 -15.19 9.43
CA ARG A 136 0.54 -16.59 9.61
C ARG A 136 -0.69 -17.02 8.81
N ASP A 137 -1.61 -16.09 8.56
CA ASP A 137 -2.86 -16.37 7.83
C ASP A 137 -2.82 -15.64 6.47
N PRO A 138 -2.60 -16.36 5.36
CA PRO A 138 -2.54 -15.77 4.04
C PRO A 138 -3.83 -15.07 3.62
N GLN A 139 -4.98 -15.49 4.14
CA GLN A 139 -6.25 -14.88 3.76
C GLN A 139 -6.50 -13.55 4.47
N VAL A 140 -5.96 -13.40 5.68
CA VAL A 140 -5.92 -12.11 6.38
C VAL A 140 -5.01 -11.16 5.61
N ASP A 141 -3.82 -11.63 5.24
CA ASP A 141 -2.89 -10.85 4.44
C ASP A 141 -3.55 -10.37 3.13
N GLU A 142 -4.14 -11.28 2.37
CA GLU A 142 -4.88 -10.96 1.13
C GLU A 142 -6.03 -9.97 1.36
N ALA A 143 -6.79 -10.10 2.44
CA ALA A 143 -7.87 -9.16 2.75
C ALA A 143 -7.35 -7.73 2.94
N PHE A 144 -6.25 -7.54 3.67
CA PHE A 144 -5.61 -6.24 3.83
C PHE A 144 -5.00 -5.72 2.53
N GLN A 145 -4.42 -6.59 1.71
CA GLN A 145 -3.95 -6.21 0.38
C GLN A 145 -5.09 -5.68 -0.49
N GLN A 146 -6.19 -6.43 -0.61
CA GLN A 146 -7.37 -6.02 -1.38
C GLN A 146 -7.99 -4.73 -0.82
N GLY A 147 -8.01 -4.57 0.51
CA GLY A 147 -8.46 -3.36 1.17
C GLY A 147 -7.61 -2.13 0.84
N LEU A 148 -6.28 -2.25 0.81
CA LEU A 148 -5.42 -1.14 0.41
C LEU A 148 -5.61 -0.80 -1.08
N GLU A 149 -5.72 -1.82 -1.93
CA GLU A 149 -5.93 -1.66 -3.38
C GLU A 149 -7.27 -0.97 -3.69
N SER A 150 -8.35 -1.28 -2.97
CA SER A 150 -9.64 -0.60 -3.18
C SER A 150 -9.57 0.90 -2.85
N TYR A 151 -8.63 1.30 -2.00
CA TYR A 151 -8.30 2.71 -1.72
C TYR A 151 -7.20 3.24 -2.63
N HIS A 152 -6.83 2.54 -3.69
CA HIS A 152 -5.78 2.93 -4.64
C HIS A 152 -4.42 3.18 -3.97
N LEU A 153 -4.15 2.45 -2.89
CA LEU A 153 -2.89 2.45 -2.18
C LEU A 153 -2.12 1.22 -2.63
N TYR A 154 -1.18 1.40 -3.55
CA TYR A 154 -0.50 0.28 -4.22
C TYR A 154 0.97 0.11 -3.81
N LEU A 155 1.54 1.11 -3.15
CA LEU A 155 2.93 1.09 -2.71
C LEU A 155 3.01 0.59 -1.27
N TYR A 156 2.77 -0.70 -1.08
CA TYR A 156 2.84 -1.31 0.23
C TYR A 156 3.56 -2.66 0.20
N ARG A 157 3.94 -3.11 1.38
CA ARG A 157 4.39 -4.47 1.66
C ARG A 157 3.81 -4.92 2.99
N THR A 158 3.51 -6.20 3.09
CA THR A 158 2.97 -6.81 4.29
C THR A 158 3.92 -7.89 4.81
N SER A 159 3.92 -8.09 6.12
CA SER A 159 4.68 -9.14 6.78
C SER A 159 4.15 -9.42 8.18
N GLN A 160 4.78 -10.36 8.87
CA GLN A 160 4.58 -10.55 10.30
C GLN A 160 5.13 -9.34 11.07
N GLY A 161 4.35 -8.83 12.02
CA GLY A 161 4.78 -7.74 12.89
C GLY A 161 5.74 -8.17 13.99
N THR A 162 5.87 -7.29 14.99
CA THR A 162 6.73 -7.51 16.16
C THR A 162 6.37 -8.76 16.94
N GLN A 163 5.11 -9.18 16.88
CA GLN A 163 4.60 -10.44 17.43
C GLN A 163 3.99 -11.31 16.32
N PRO A 164 4.02 -12.66 16.44
CA PRO A 164 3.42 -13.55 15.46
C PRO A 164 1.91 -13.35 15.23
N ALA A 165 1.20 -12.79 16.22
CA ALA A 165 -0.21 -12.46 16.11
C ALA A 165 -0.49 -11.12 15.41
N TYR A 166 0.54 -10.30 15.20
CA TYR A 166 0.41 -8.95 14.62
C TYR A 166 0.67 -8.99 13.12
N LEU A 167 -0.18 -8.30 12.38
CA LEU A 167 0.06 -8.04 10.96
C LEU A 167 0.85 -6.75 10.84
N PHE A 168 1.91 -6.75 10.06
CA PHE A 168 2.65 -5.54 9.71
C PHE A 168 2.35 -5.11 8.29
N ILE A 169 2.14 -3.82 8.11
CA ILE A 169 1.89 -3.16 6.83
C ILE A 169 2.83 -1.96 6.77
N GLU A 170 3.73 -1.95 5.80
CA GLU A 170 4.44 -0.73 5.42
C GLU A 170 3.80 -0.17 4.15
N ILE A 171 3.55 1.14 4.14
CA ILE A 171 2.96 1.83 3.00
C ILE A 171 3.70 3.13 2.70
N SER A 172 3.96 3.39 1.43
CA SER A 172 4.46 4.68 0.96
C SER A 172 3.30 5.62 0.66
N VAL A 173 3.31 6.80 1.28
CA VAL A 173 2.26 7.82 1.19
C VAL A 173 2.83 9.14 0.70
N ASN A 174 2.07 9.87 -0.11
CA ASN A 174 2.40 11.21 -0.58
C ASN A 174 1.59 12.26 0.17
N GLY A 175 2.15 12.73 1.27
CA GLY A 175 1.58 13.80 2.08
C GLY A 175 0.35 13.37 2.89
N GLN A 176 -0.17 14.33 3.65
CA GLN A 176 -1.22 14.10 4.64
C GLN A 176 -2.49 13.45 4.10
N PRO A 177 -3.04 13.82 2.91
CA PRO A 177 -4.26 13.19 2.41
C PRO A 177 -4.12 11.67 2.22
N GLU A 178 -2.97 11.19 1.72
CA GLU A 178 -2.72 9.77 1.50
C GLU A 178 -2.42 9.04 2.82
N THR A 179 -1.81 9.71 3.80
CA THR A 179 -1.65 9.24 5.18
C THR A 179 -3.00 8.93 5.85
N LEU A 180 -3.94 9.89 5.80
CA LEU A 180 -5.27 9.72 6.39
C LEU A 180 -6.09 8.66 5.65
N LYS A 181 -5.95 8.61 4.32
CA LYS A 181 -6.55 7.57 3.48
C LYS A 181 -6.05 6.17 3.85
N ALA A 182 -4.75 6.01 4.13
CA ALA A 182 -4.17 4.75 4.57
C ALA A 182 -4.72 4.28 5.92
N LEU A 183 -4.87 5.20 6.88
CA LEU A 183 -5.51 4.90 8.17
C LEU A 183 -6.95 4.41 7.97
N MET A 184 -7.72 5.08 7.12
CA MET A 184 -9.09 4.66 6.80
C MET A 184 -9.14 3.28 6.13
N ALA A 185 -8.29 3.04 5.13
CA ALA A 185 -8.25 1.78 4.41
C ALA A 185 -7.96 0.60 5.36
N VAL A 186 -6.97 0.75 6.25
CA VAL A 186 -6.62 -0.27 7.24
C VAL A 186 -7.75 -0.45 8.25
N ALA A 187 -8.34 0.62 8.78
CA ALA A 187 -9.40 0.57 9.76
C ALA A 187 -10.67 -0.10 9.22
N GLU A 188 -11.13 0.29 8.03
CA GLU A 188 -12.33 -0.29 7.41
C GLU A 188 -12.14 -1.75 7.04
N THR A 189 -10.96 -2.12 6.56
CA THR A 189 -10.65 -3.52 6.24
C THR A 189 -10.61 -4.38 7.50
N TYR A 190 -10.03 -3.86 8.58
CA TYR A 190 -9.97 -4.56 9.86
C TYR A 190 -11.37 -4.72 10.47
N GLU A 191 -12.20 -3.69 10.45
CA GLU A 191 -13.58 -3.74 10.91
C GLU A 191 -14.44 -4.70 10.07
N LEU A 192 -14.23 -4.73 8.75
CA LEU A 192 -14.89 -5.67 7.85
C LEU A 192 -14.50 -7.12 8.18
N LEU A 193 -13.21 -7.36 8.41
CA LEU A 193 -12.70 -8.66 8.83
C LEU A 193 -13.29 -9.08 10.18
N ALA A 194 -13.45 -8.13 11.11
CA ALA A 194 -14.02 -8.41 12.42
C ALA A 194 -15.48 -8.86 12.33
N LYS A 195 -16.24 -8.29 11.39
CA LYS A 195 -17.64 -8.67 11.12
C LYS A 195 -17.76 -10.00 10.38
N LYS A 196 -16.87 -10.28 9.42
CA LYS A 196 -16.98 -11.45 8.53
C LYS A 196 -16.28 -12.70 9.06
N ALA A 197 -15.15 -12.54 9.74
CA ALA A 197 -14.29 -13.64 10.18
C ALA A 197 -13.58 -13.31 11.51
N PRO A 198 -14.30 -13.13 12.63
CA PRO A 198 -13.72 -12.72 13.91
C PRO A 198 -12.65 -13.68 14.43
N GLY A 199 -12.74 -14.98 14.12
CA GLY A 199 -11.75 -15.98 14.54
C GLY A 199 -10.39 -15.89 13.83
N ARG A 200 -10.25 -15.04 12.81
CA ARG A 200 -9.02 -14.84 12.02
C ARG A 200 -8.40 -13.47 12.22
N LEU A 201 -8.94 -12.66 13.14
CA LEU A 201 -8.42 -11.32 13.34
C LEU A 201 -6.94 -11.38 13.78
N PRO A 202 -6.08 -10.51 13.21
CA PRO A 202 -4.84 -10.19 13.86
C PRO A 202 -5.15 -9.56 15.22
N GLU A 203 -4.26 -9.70 16.20
CA GLU A 203 -4.47 -9.05 17.50
C GLU A 203 -4.25 -7.54 17.39
N ARG A 204 -3.27 -7.14 16.57
CA ARG A 204 -2.96 -5.76 16.21
C ARG A 204 -2.51 -5.68 14.76
N VAL A 205 -2.75 -4.54 14.14
CA VAL A 205 -2.13 -4.15 12.87
C VAL A 205 -1.09 -3.08 13.17
N GLU A 206 0.16 -3.37 12.84
CA GLU A 206 1.27 -2.43 12.88
C GLU A 206 1.41 -1.77 11.51
N LEU A 207 1.09 -0.49 11.44
CA LEU A 207 1.13 0.29 10.21
C LEU A 207 2.33 1.23 10.27
N GLN A 208 3.28 1.07 9.36
CA GLN A 208 4.38 2.00 9.14
C GLN A 208 4.14 2.77 7.83
N MET A 209 4.08 4.08 7.92
CA MET A 209 3.93 4.94 6.75
C MET A 209 5.26 5.61 6.44
N LEU A 210 5.67 5.59 5.18
CA LEU A 210 6.87 6.24 4.67
C LEU A 210 6.49 7.33 3.67
N ASN A 211 7.17 8.47 3.71
CA ASN A 211 7.00 9.52 2.70
C ASN A 211 7.83 9.24 1.44
N GLU A 212 7.74 10.12 0.44
CA GLU A 212 8.48 9.99 -0.83
C GLU A 212 10.01 9.93 -0.66
N SER A 213 10.55 10.47 0.43
CA SER A 213 11.98 10.40 0.77
C SER A 213 12.36 9.13 1.52
N GLY A 214 11.43 8.20 1.72
CA GLY A 214 11.60 6.99 2.53
C GLY A 214 11.72 7.27 4.03
N LYS A 215 11.40 8.50 4.47
CA LYS A 215 11.38 8.85 5.90
C LYS A 215 10.03 8.49 6.49
N GLU A 216 10.04 8.19 7.78
CA GLU A 216 8.82 7.87 8.51
C GLU A 216 7.83 9.04 8.49
N ALA A 217 6.63 8.76 7.99
CA ALA A 217 5.47 9.63 7.98
C ALA A 217 4.47 9.30 9.11
N GLY A 218 4.72 8.23 9.86
CA GLY A 218 3.97 7.87 11.07
C GLY A 218 3.89 6.36 11.25
N VAL A 219 4.01 5.89 12.49
CA VAL A 219 3.85 4.49 12.87
C VAL A 219 2.65 4.34 13.79
N PHE A 220 1.87 3.27 13.62
CA PHE A 220 0.65 3.02 14.39
C PHE A 220 0.58 1.56 14.80
N ARG A 221 -0.02 1.32 15.97
CA ARG A 221 -0.43 -0.01 16.40
C ARG A 221 -1.93 -0.04 16.66
N ILE A 222 -2.67 -0.42 15.64
CA ILE A 222 -4.13 -0.33 15.59
C ILE A 222 -4.73 -1.63 16.16
N SER A 223 -5.63 -1.52 17.13
CA SER A 223 -6.49 -2.64 17.58
C SER A 223 -7.79 -2.73 16.78
N ALA A 224 -8.50 -3.85 16.92
CA ALA A 224 -9.85 -3.98 16.38
C ALA A 224 -10.81 -2.91 16.92
N ALA A 225 -10.66 -2.50 18.18
CA ALA A 225 -11.46 -1.42 18.76
C ALA A 225 -11.15 -0.07 18.10
N ASP A 226 -9.87 0.28 17.97
CA ASP A 226 -9.41 1.50 17.31
C ASP A 226 -9.92 1.57 15.86
N ALA A 227 -9.83 0.44 15.14
CA ALA A 227 -10.32 0.30 13.78
C ALA A 227 -11.85 0.52 13.69
N ALA A 228 -12.62 -0.04 14.63
CA ALA A 228 -14.06 0.18 14.69
C ALA A 228 -14.42 1.65 14.93
N GLU A 229 -13.69 2.35 15.80
CA GLU A 229 -13.92 3.78 16.07
C GLU A 229 -13.64 4.66 14.84
N LEU A 230 -12.56 4.37 14.10
CA LEU A 230 -12.23 5.02 12.83
C LEU A 230 -13.26 4.69 11.74
N ALA A 231 -13.59 3.41 11.54
CA ALA A 231 -14.47 2.96 10.47
C ALA A 231 -15.93 3.44 10.65
N THR A 232 -16.38 3.61 11.91
CA THR A 232 -17.71 4.15 12.22
C THR A 232 -17.77 5.67 12.23
N GLY A 233 -16.63 6.35 12.11
CA GLY A 233 -16.53 7.81 12.17
C GLY A 233 -16.69 8.38 13.58
N LYS A 234 -16.59 7.55 14.62
CA LYS A 234 -16.60 8.01 16.03
C LYS A 234 -15.39 8.89 16.33
N VAL A 235 -14.25 8.59 15.70
CA VAL A 235 -13.03 9.39 15.72
C VAL A 235 -12.64 9.72 14.29
N THR A 236 -12.28 10.98 14.01
CA THR A 236 -11.81 11.37 12.68
C THR A 236 -10.36 10.89 12.46
N PRO A 237 -9.94 10.61 11.22
CA PRO A 237 -8.58 10.18 10.92
C PRO A 237 -7.50 11.14 11.42
N GLU A 238 -7.75 12.45 11.40
CA GLU A 238 -6.84 13.47 11.87
C GLU A 238 -6.64 13.39 13.38
N ASN A 239 -7.74 13.28 14.12
CA ASN A 239 -7.70 13.15 15.57
C ASN A 239 -7.04 11.84 15.99
N PHE A 240 -7.37 10.75 15.28
CA PHE A 240 -6.74 9.46 15.51
C PHE A 240 -5.23 9.54 15.27
N TYR A 241 -4.81 10.14 14.16
CA TYR A 241 -3.41 10.32 13.82
C TYR A 241 -2.66 11.00 14.96
N VAL A 242 -3.14 12.16 15.42
CA VAL A 242 -2.46 12.93 16.48
C VAL A 242 -2.39 12.16 17.80
N GLN A 243 -3.42 11.38 18.12
CA GLN A 243 -3.51 10.66 19.40
C GLN A 243 -2.72 9.34 19.42
N HIS A 244 -2.57 8.67 18.27
CA HIS A 244 -2.07 7.29 18.20
C HIS A 244 -0.77 7.15 17.40
N VAL A 245 -0.28 8.22 16.77
CA VAL A 245 1.01 8.19 16.07
C VAL A 245 2.14 7.92 17.05
N ILE A 246 2.97 6.96 16.68
CA ILE A 246 4.19 6.55 17.36
C ILE A 246 5.35 7.14 16.56
N PHE A 247 6.37 7.62 17.28
CA PHE A 247 7.53 8.36 16.79
C PHE A 247 8.82 7.71 17.25
#